data_AF-A0A6G0U7I3-F1
#
_entry.id   AF-A0A6G0U7I3-F1
#
_cell.length_a   1.000
_cell.length_b   1.000
_cell.length_c   1.000
_cell.angle_alpha   90.00
_cell.angle_beta   90.00
_cell.angle_gamma   90.00
#
_symmetry.space_group_name_H-M   'P 1'
#
loop_
_entity.id
_entity.type
_entity.pdbx_description
1 polymer ?
#
loop_
_entity_poly.entity_id
_entity_poly.type
_entity_poly.pdbx_seq_one_letter_code
_entity_poly.pdbx_strand_id
1 'polypeptide(L)'
;MENKKNSIVNEIDSSRIKQVLENRTILFSIIETIILCGRQNIALRGHRDMGHIYENDSEVNDGNFRSLLRFKAQTDSILKNHLQNSTTFASYTSPNIQNTLIQICGELIQENIISKIKASKYFSILVDETQDISRLEQMSICVRYVDISTYCIREDYLEFVVAENLTGEGLSKTIMQQIEKFGLEKQYLVGQGYDGAAAMSGQFKGFAILYAGRYNFPNNYFFRIESALRKGGELPARHGNNILKKNQQIKVANEQNVLQVLENVQLNSRSSIINLKFQKEQILAATQSKTKTKKSKKILNKQFAVMKKTIKPTDTRIKEEKRTIIKKKINENKTVTVRQVAQTSSALFFQFNTQLGPPYHILVDTNFISFSIKYKMDVVQNMMDCLYAKCIPYVTDCIVGELEKLGQKYKIALKIVKDPRFQRIQCMHPGTYADDCLVQRVTQHKCYIVATCDRDLKRRIRKIPGVPIMYIAQRRYTIERMPDAYGAPKK
;
A
#
# COMPACT_ATOMS: atom_id res chain seq x y z
N MET A 1 1.64 30.01 -21.29
CA MET A 1 1.01 31.20 -20.71
C MET A 1 1.17 32.31 -21.73
N GLU A 2 0.21 32.45 -22.64
CA GLU A 2 0.19 33.54 -23.62
C GLU A 2 0.06 34.89 -22.91
N ASN A 3 0.67 35.91 -23.51
CA ASN A 3 0.79 37.29 -23.06
C ASN A 3 -0.56 37.93 -22.68
N LYS A 4 -1.06 37.66 -21.46
CA LYS A 4 -2.12 38.48 -20.85
C LYS A 4 -1.51 39.83 -20.50
N LYS A 5 -1.91 40.88 -21.21
CA LYS A 5 -1.57 42.28 -20.87
C LYS A 5 -1.92 42.53 -19.40
N ASN A 6 -1.00 43.14 -18.67
CA ASN A 6 -1.25 43.55 -17.28
C ASN A 6 -2.40 44.57 -17.26
N SER A 7 -3.23 44.50 -16.22
CA SER A 7 -4.25 45.53 -15.98
C SER A 7 -3.57 46.88 -15.77
N ILE A 8 -4.01 47.92 -16.49
CA ILE A 8 -3.50 49.30 -16.37
C ILE A 8 -3.54 49.78 -14.91
N VAL A 9 -4.53 49.32 -14.13
CA VAL A 9 -4.65 49.64 -12.70
C VAL A 9 -3.51 49.04 -11.88
N ASN A 10 -3.00 47.87 -12.25
CA ASN A 10 -1.86 47.25 -11.57
C ASN A 10 -0.55 47.96 -11.91
N GLU A 11 -0.44 48.61 -13.07
CA GLU A 11 0.76 49.38 -13.44
C GLU A 11 0.84 50.72 -12.68
N ILE A 12 -0.30 51.24 -12.22
CA ILE A 12 -0.40 52.54 -11.53
C ILE A 12 -0.27 52.40 -9.99
N ASP A 13 -0.71 51.27 -9.40
CA ASP A 13 -0.71 51.08 -7.95
C ASP A 13 0.17 49.89 -7.50
N SER A 14 1.37 50.21 -7.01
CA SER A 14 2.31 49.23 -6.45
C SER A 14 1.75 48.49 -5.22
N SER A 15 0.84 49.12 -4.47
CA SER A 15 0.22 48.53 -3.27
C SER A 15 -0.76 47.42 -3.66
N ARG A 16 -1.50 47.63 -4.76
CA ARG A 16 -2.38 46.62 -5.37
C ARG A 16 -1.62 45.38 -5.80
N ILE A 17 -0.47 45.54 -6.47
CA ILE A 17 0.38 44.41 -6.88
C ILE A 17 0.80 43.59 -5.64
N LYS A 18 1.25 44.29 -4.58
CA LYS A 18 1.69 43.63 -3.34
C LYS A 18 0.56 42.82 -2.71
N GLN A 19 -0.65 43.39 -2.64
CA GLN A 19 -1.83 42.69 -2.13
C GLN A 19 -2.20 41.46 -2.98
N VAL A 20 -2.12 41.55 -4.31
CA VAL A 20 -2.37 40.41 -5.20
C VAL A 20 -1.35 39.30 -4.98
N LEU A 21 -0.07 39.64 -4.78
CA LEU A 21 0.97 38.67 -4.48
C LEU A 21 0.73 37.99 -3.13
N GLU A 22 0.41 38.75 -2.09
CA GLU A 22 0.07 38.20 -0.77
C GLU A 22 -1.16 37.28 -0.82
N ASN A 23 -2.22 37.68 -1.52
CA ASN A 23 -3.40 36.81 -1.70
C ASN A 23 -3.06 35.52 -2.46
N ARG A 24 -2.16 35.58 -3.44
CA ARG A 24 -1.69 34.39 -4.15
C ARG A 24 -0.87 33.46 -3.26
N THR A 25 0.01 33.98 -2.40
CA THR A 25 0.78 33.13 -1.47
C THR A 25 -0.13 32.45 -0.45
N ILE A 26 -1.14 33.17 0.06
CA ILE A 26 -2.17 32.59 0.94
C ILE A 26 -2.92 31.46 0.24
N LEU A 27 -3.44 31.73 -0.96
CA LEU A 27 -4.22 30.73 -1.71
C LEU A 27 -3.37 29.51 -2.07
N PHE A 28 -2.10 29.72 -2.43
CA PHE A 28 -1.15 28.64 -2.69
C PHE A 28 -1.00 27.72 -1.46
N SER A 29 -0.83 28.32 -0.27
CA SER A 29 -0.73 27.56 0.98
C SER A 29 -1.98 26.71 1.25
N ILE A 30 -3.16 27.24 0.95
CA ILE A 30 -4.45 26.53 1.09
C ILE A 30 -4.59 25.40 0.07
N ILE A 31 -4.31 25.66 -1.20
CA ILE A 31 -4.37 24.66 -2.28
C ILE A 31 -3.40 23.51 -2.01
N GLU A 32 -2.16 23.80 -1.59
CA GLU A 32 -1.20 22.75 -1.22
C GLU A 32 -1.71 21.85 -0.10
N THR A 33 -2.47 22.40 0.86
CA THR A 33 -3.08 21.63 1.93
C THR A 33 -4.18 20.71 1.39
N ILE A 34 -5.01 21.19 0.46
CA ILE A 34 -6.02 20.38 -0.23
C ILE A 34 -5.37 19.26 -1.04
N ILE A 35 -4.32 19.58 -1.81
CA ILE A 35 -3.56 18.59 -2.59
C ILE A 35 -2.92 17.55 -1.67
N LEU A 36 -2.37 17.95 -0.53
CA LEU A 36 -1.82 17.04 0.46
C LEU A 36 -2.87 16.06 0.98
N CYS A 37 -4.05 16.59 1.37
CA CYS A 37 -5.17 15.75 1.80
C CYS A 37 -5.57 14.76 0.71
N GLY A 38 -5.69 15.21 -0.55
CA GLY A 38 -6.01 14.35 -1.69
C GLY A 38 -4.96 13.25 -1.93
N ARG A 39 -3.66 13.60 -1.90
CA ARG A 39 -2.56 12.64 -2.12
C ARG A 39 -2.45 11.57 -1.03
N GLN A 40 -2.80 11.91 0.20
CA GLN A 40 -2.75 11.02 1.35
C GLN A 40 -4.10 10.32 1.62
N ASN A 41 -5.11 10.59 0.80
CA ASN A 41 -6.47 10.07 0.99
C ASN A 41 -7.06 10.45 2.36
N ILE A 42 -6.77 11.66 2.84
CA ILE A 42 -7.22 12.21 4.11
C ILE A 42 -8.50 13.00 3.87
N ALA A 43 -9.57 12.66 4.61
CA ALA A 43 -10.82 13.43 4.56
C ALA A 43 -10.58 14.87 5.04
N LEU A 44 -11.06 15.86 4.27
CA LEU A 44 -10.87 17.27 4.62
C LEU A 44 -11.73 17.71 5.81
N ARG A 45 -12.98 17.23 5.86
CA ARG A 45 -14.04 17.72 6.77
C ARG A 45 -14.00 17.04 8.13
N GLY A 46 -14.38 17.80 9.17
CA GLY A 46 -14.64 17.32 10.52
C GLY A 46 -16.10 17.50 10.93
N HIS A 47 -16.43 17.24 12.20
CA HIS A 47 -17.80 17.41 12.71
C HIS A 47 -18.26 18.88 12.76
N ARG A 48 -17.33 19.82 12.93
CA ARG A 48 -17.58 21.27 12.96
C ARG A 48 -16.47 21.97 12.17
N ASP A 49 -16.74 22.31 10.91
CA ASP A 49 -15.78 22.93 9.98
C ASP A 49 -16.10 24.40 9.64
N MET A 50 -17.04 25.01 10.38
CA MET A 50 -17.51 26.37 10.19
C MET A 50 -16.82 27.38 11.11
N GLY A 51 -16.84 28.65 10.71
CA GLY A 51 -16.32 29.77 11.52
C GLY A 51 -14.81 29.97 11.40
N HIS A 52 -14.29 30.90 12.21
CA HIS A 52 -12.90 31.34 12.14
C HIS A 52 -11.93 30.25 12.63
N ILE A 53 -10.76 30.09 12.00
CA ILE A 53 -9.82 28.98 12.28
C ILE A 53 -9.28 28.97 13.72
N TYR A 54 -9.16 30.17 14.30
CA TYR A 54 -8.66 30.39 15.65
C TYR A 54 -9.76 30.74 16.67
N GLU A 55 -11.04 30.72 16.30
CA GLU A 55 -12.13 30.87 17.27
C GLU A 55 -12.63 29.49 17.74
N ASN A 56 -12.82 29.39 19.06
CA ASN A 56 -13.20 28.24 19.89
C ASN A 56 -12.03 27.43 20.48
N ASP A 57 -12.02 27.41 21.81
CA ASP A 57 -11.15 26.63 22.67
C ASP A 57 -11.14 25.13 22.29
N SER A 58 -10.03 24.73 21.68
CA SER A 58 -9.10 23.65 22.06
C SER A 58 -9.57 22.24 22.47
N GLU A 59 -10.86 21.89 22.51
CA GLU A 59 -11.29 20.55 22.95
C GLU A 59 -11.97 19.69 21.87
N VAL A 60 -12.38 20.26 20.74
CA VAL A 60 -13.17 19.56 19.70
C VAL A 60 -12.41 19.49 18.38
N ASN A 61 -12.36 18.29 17.78
CA ASN A 61 -11.75 18.06 16.47
C ASN A 61 -12.55 18.76 15.35
N ASP A 62 -11.99 19.83 14.78
CA ASP A 62 -12.55 20.64 13.70
C ASP A 62 -12.15 20.16 12.29
N GLY A 63 -11.54 18.97 12.19
CA GLY A 63 -11.21 18.31 10.93
C GLY A 63 -9.77 18.51 10.48
N ASN A 64 -9.36 17.66 9.53
CA ASN A 64 -7.96 17.56 9.10
C ASN A 64 -7.50 18.81 8.34
N PHE A 65 -8.36 19.39 7.49
CA PHE A 65 -8.01 20.57 6.70
C PHE A 65 -7.63 21.77 7.59
N ARG A 66 -8.46 22.07 8.58
CA ARG A 66 -8.22 23.19 9.53
C ARG A 66 -7.00 22.94 10.41
N SER A 67 -6.84 21.70 10.88
CA SER A 67 -5.66 21.30 11.66
C SER A 67 -4.36 21.41 10.86
N LEU A 68 -4.34 20.99 9.59
CA LEU A 68 -3.18 21.11 8.71
C LEU A 68 -2.87 22.57 8.35
N LEU A 69 -3.89 23.41 8.16
CA LEU A 69 -3.70 24.84 7.96
C LEU A 69 -3.08 25.51 9.20
N ARG A 70 -3.55 25.18 10.42
CA ARG A 70 -2.92 25.67 11.66
C ARG A 70 -1.47 25.21 11.78
N PHE A 71 -1.18 23.96 11.41
CA PHE A 71 0.18 23.44 11.38
C PHE A 71 1.06 24.22 10.38
N LYS A 72 0.59 24.45 9.16
CA LYS A 72 1.32 25.22 8.15
C LYS A 72 1.56 26.67 8.56
N ALA A 73 0.57 27.29 9.20
CA ALA A 73 0.64 28.65 9.73
C ALA A 73 1.69 28.81 10.86
N GLN A 74 2.20 27.73 11.45
CA GLN A 74 3.34 27.84 12.38
C GLN A 74 4.62 28.33 11.69
N THR A 75 4.78 28.00 10.40
CA THR A 75 5.95 28.36 9.59
C THR A 75 5.69 29.48 8.60
N ASP A 76 4.43 29.73 8.22
CA ASP A 76 4.03 30.76 7.26
C ASP A 76 3.33 31.92 7.98
N SER A 77 4.08 33.03 8.19
CA SER A 77 3.57 34.21 8.89
C SER A 77 2.48 34.94 8.11
N ILE A 78 2.51 34.91 6.78
CA ILE A 78 1.51 35.55 5.92
C ILE A 78 0.18 34.80 6.06
N LEU A 79 0.23 33.47 5.94
CA LEU A 79 -0.95 32.62 6.16
C LEU A 79 -1.50 32.78 7.58
N LYS A 80 -0.62 32.79 8.59
CA LYS A 80 -1.04 32.99 9.99
C LYS A 80 -1.78 34.30 10.18
N ASN A 81 -1.22 35.40 9.69
CA ASN A 81 -1.85 36.72 9.79
C ASN A 81 -3.17 36.77 9.04
N HIS A 82 -3.27 36.13 7.87
CA HIS A 82 -4.52 36.02 7.13
C HIS A 82 -5.56 35.25 7.93
N LEU A 83 -5.24 34.04 8.40
CA LEU A 83 -6.16 33.19 9.14
C LEU A 83 -6.60 33.77 10.49
N GLN A 84 -5.85 34.73 11.06
CA GLN A 84 -6.19 35.41 12.31
C GLN A 84 -7.04 36.67 12.10
N ASN A 85 -6.87 37.38 10.98
CA ASN A 85 -7.46 38.71 10.76
C ASN A 85 -8.46 38.74 9.60
N SER A 86 -8.61 37.64 8.85
CA SER A 86 -9.52 37.58 7.71
C SER A 86 -10.97 37.65 8.16
N THR A 87 -11.79 38.40 7.42
CA THR A 87 -13.24 38.27 7.55
C THR A 87 -13.68 36.88 7.08
N THR A 88 -14.81 36.40 7.58
CA THR A 88 -15.39 35.10 7.18
C THR A 88 -15.49 34.92 5.67
N PHE A 89 -15.84 35.99 4.94
CA PHE A 89 -15.98 36.01 3.48
C PHE A 89 -14.66 35.96 2.70
N ALA A 90 -13.54 36.37 3.30
CA ALA A 90 -12.24 36.46 2.64
C ALA A 90 -11.24 35.39 3.11
N SER A 91 -11.67 34.46 3.96
CA SER A 91 -10.80 33.45 4.58
C SER A 91 -10.34 32.33 3.65
N TYR A 92 -10.99 32.17 2.48
CA TYR A 92 -10.76 31.08 1.51
C TYR A 92 -10.84 29.65 2.07
N THR A 93 -11.46 29.47 3.25
CA THR A 93 -11.48 28.20 3.98
C THR A 93 -12.86 27.56 4.03
N SER A 94 -13.88 28.21 3.47
CA SER A 94 -15.25 27.70 3.50
C SER A 94 -15.40 26.40 2.70
N PRO A 95 -16.38 25.53 3.05
CA PRO A 95 -16.62 24.30 2.30
C PRO A 95 -16.90 24.51 0.81
N ASN A 96 -17.56 25.62 0.45
CA ASN A 96 -17.82 25.98 -0.93
C ASN A 96 -16.53 26.26 -1.69
N ILE A 97 -15.63 27.06 -1.11
CA ILE A 97 -14.33 27.39 -1.72
C ILE A 97 -13.46 26.13 -1.82
N GLN A 98 -13.45 25.27 -0.78
CA GLN A 98 -12.74 24.00 -0.83
C GLN A 98 -13.23 23.13 -2.01
N ASN A 99 -14.54 22.97 -2.16
CA ASN A 99 -15.12 22.21 -3.26
C ASN A 99 -14.77 22.81 -4.63
N THR A 100 -14.81 24.15 -4.77
CA THR A 100 -14.39 24.83 -6.01
C THR A 100 -12.92 24.57 -6.31
N LEU A 101 -12.03 24.65 -5.32
CA LEU A 101 -10.60 24.37 -5.50
C LEU A 101 -10.35 22.91 -5.86
N ILE A 102 -11.08 21.97 -5.24
CA ILE A 102 -11.02 20.55 -5.59
C ILE A 102 -11.44 20.33 -7.03
N GLN A 103 -12.54 20.96 -7.47
CA GLN A 103 -13.02 20.87 -8.85
C GLN A 103 -11.96 21.38 -9.84
N ILE A 104 -11.40 22.57 -9.60
CA ILE A 104 -10.35 23.14 -10.45
C ILE A 104 -9.12 22.23 -10.51
N CYS A 105 -8.71 21.65 -9.37
CA CYS A 105 -7.61 20.68 -9.35
C CYS A 105 -7.94 19.44 -10.19
N GLY A 106 -9.17 18.93 -10.08
CA GLY A 106 -9.67 17.81 -10.88
C GLY A 106 -9.62 18.10 -12.38
N GLU A 107 -10.15 19.24 -12.80
CA GLU A 107 -10.15 19.69 -14.19
C GLU A 107 -8.72 19.79 -14.75
N LEU A 108 -7.80 20.44 -14.03
CA LEU A 108 -6.40 20.56 -14.45
C LEU A 108 -5.67 19.21 -14.55
N ILE A 109 -5.97 18.29 -13.64
CA ILE A 109 -5.42 16.93 -13.68
C ILE A 109 -5.97 16.18 -14.90
N GLN A 110 -7.27 16.26 -15.15
CA GLN A 110 -7.91 15.65 -16.31
C GLN A 110 -7.35 16.21 -17.63
N GLU A 111 -7.23 17.53 -17.76
CA GLU A 111 -6.63 18.18 -18.92
C GLU A 111 -5.21 17.68 -19.19
N ASN A 112 -4.40 17.55 -18.14
CA ASN A 112 -3.05 17.02 -18.26
C ASN A 112 -3.05 15.57 -18.74
N ILE A 113 -3.88 14.71 -18.15
CA ILE A 113 -4.02 13.30 -18.58
C ILE A 113 -4.47 13.23 -20.05
N ILE A 114 -5.48 14.00 -20.44
CA ILE A 114 -5.99 14.06 -21.82
C ILE A 114 -4.90 14.53 -22.78
N SER A 115 -4.10 15.54 -22.40
CA SER A 115 -2.99 16.03 -23.23
C SER A 115 -1.96 14.92 -23.51
N LYS A 116 -1.68 14.08 -22.51
CA LYS A 116 -0.77 12.94 -22.65
C LYS A 116 -1.37 11.83 -23.51
N ILE A 117 -2.66 11.55 -23.37
CA ILE A 117 -3.38 10.59 -24.21
C ILE A 117 -3.33 11.04 -25.67
N LYS A 118 -3.66 12.32 -25.94
CA LYS A 118 -3.59 12.90 -27.29
C LYS A 118 -2.20 12.83 -27.89
N ALA A 119 -1.16 13.08 -27.10
CA ALA A 119 0.22 12.89 -27.53
C ALA A 119 0.50 11.43 -27.91
N SER A 120 0.06 10.47 -27.09
CA SER A 120 0.24 9.02 -27.33
C SER A 120 -0.53 8.48 -28.54
N LYS A 121 -1.51 9.24 -29.03
CA LYS A 121 -2.48 8.87 -30.08
C LYS A 121 -3.40 7.73 -29.67
N TYR A 122 -2.86 6.55 -29.39
CA TYR A 122 -3.61 5.32 -29.11
C TYR A 122 -3.89 5.11 -27.62
N PHE A 123 -5.11 4.69 -27.29
CA PHE A 123 -5.51 4.43 -25.91
C PHE A 123 -6.52 3.28 -25.80
N SER A 124 -6.61 2.72 -24.60
CA SER A 124 -7.64 1.75 -24.22
C SER A 124 -8.46 2.30 -23.05
N ILE A 125 -9.73 1.93 -22.96
CA ILE A 125 -10.59 2.33 -21.84
C ILE A 125 -10.83 1.13 -20.94
N LEU A 126 -10.81 1.37 -19.64
CA LEU A 126 -11.15 0.42 -18.59
C LEU A 126 -12.37 0.97 -17.86
N VAL A 127 -13.45 0.19 -17.84
CA VAL A 127 -14.71 0.61 -17.24
C VAL A 127 -15.15 -0.41 -16.19
N ASP A 128 -15.48 0.07 -15.00
CA ASP A 128 -15.99 -0.77 -13.91
C ASP A 128 -17.26 -0.15 -13.32
N GLU A 129 -18.27 -0.98 -13.10
CA GLU A 129 -19.58 -0.61 -12.56
C GLU A 129 -19.65 -0.94 -11.07
N THR A 130 -20.05 0.04 -10.26
CA THR A 130 -20.18 -0.11 -8.80
C THR A 130 -21.48 0.50 -8.31
N GLN A 131 -22.13 -0.14 -7.35
CA GLN A 131 -23.31 0.40 -6.69
C GLN A 131 -22.89 1.36 -5.57
N ASP A 132 -23.39 2.60 -5.62
CA ASP A 132 -23.17 3.60 -4.58
C ASP A 132 -24.08 3.35 -3.36
N ILE A 133 -23.77 3.99 -2.23
CA ILE A 133 -24.51 3.98 -0.96
C ILE A 133 -25.97 4.40 -1.16
N SER A 134 -26.24 5.29 -2.14
CA SER A 134 -27.58 5.74 -2.53
C SER A 134 -28.34 4.76 -3.44
N ARG A 135 -27.78 3.56 -3.70
CA ARG A 135 -28.28 2.54 -4.65
C ARG A 135 -28.34 3.01 -6.12
N LEU A 136 -27.66 4.11 -6.45
CA LEU A 136 -27.45 4.51 -7.83
C LEU A 136 -26.20 3.80 -8.36
N GLU A 137 -26.26 3.30 -9.59
CA GLU A 137 -25.12 2.64 -10.21
C GLU A 137 -24.20 3.71 -10.81
N GLN A 138 -22.92 3.66 -10.43
CA GLN A 138 -21.88 4.55 -10.92
C GLN A 138 -20.84 3.75 -11.67
N MET A 139 -20.41 4.30 -12.80
CA MET A 139 -19.45 3.73 -13.70
C MET A 139 -18.15 4.53 -13.61
N SER A 140 -17.08 3.86 -13.22
CA SER A 140 -15.73 4.43 -13.24
C SER A 140 -15.12 4.31 -14.62
N ILE A 141 -14.52 5.39 -15.12
CA ILE A 141 -13.81 5.41 -16.40
C ILE A 141 -12.33 5.65 -16.13
N CYS A 142 -11.51 4.68 -16.50
CA CYS A 142 -10.05 4.74 -16.49
C CYS A 142 -9.52 4.61 -17.92
N VAL A 143 -8.38 5.23 -18.21
CA VAL A 143 -7.73 5.15 -19.52
C VAL A 143 -6.33 4.60 -19.38
N ARG A 144 -6.00 3.66 -20.26
CA ARG A 144 -4.68 3.06 -20.40
C ARG A 144 -4.02 3.58 -21.68
N TYR A 145 -2.84 4.18 -21.55
CA TYR A 145 -2.11 4.78 -22.67
C TYR A 145 -0.59 4.72 -22.43
N VAL A 146 0.19 5.03 -23.45
CA VAL A 146 1.66 5.11 -23.34
C VAL A 146 2.06 6.56 -23.12
N ASP A 147 2.64 6.88 -21.96
CA ASP A 147 3.19 8.21 -21.73
C ASP A 147 4.49 8.35 -22.50
N ILE A 148 4.47 9.14 -23.58
CA ILE A 148 5.63 9.36 -24.47
C ILE A 148 6.83 9.93 -23.72
N SER A 149 6.61 10.72 -22.67
CA SER A 149 7.70 11.34 -21.92
C SER A 149 8.51 10.33 -21.11
N THR A 150 7.86 9.27 -20.64
CA THR A 150 8.47 8.24 -19.77
C THR A 150 8.58 6.87 -20.45
N TYR A 151 8.03 6.72 -21.66
CA TYR A 151 7.87 5.46 -22.39
C TYR A 151 7.28 4.32 -21.55
N CYS A 152 6.38 4.67 -20.62
CA CYS A 152 5.74 3.73 -19.72
C CYS A 152 4.23 3.69 -19.97
N ILE A 153 3.65 2.49 -19.85
CA ILE A 153 2.20 2.32 -19.83
C ILE A 153 1.67 2.93 -18.53
N ARG A 154 0.69 3.82 -18.65
CA ARG A 154 -0.03 4.41 -17.54
C ARG A 154 -1.49 4.02 -17.59
N GLU A 155 -2.07 3.86 -16.42
CA GLU A 155 -3.51 3.69 -16.19
C GLU A 155 -3.91 4.83 -15.27
N ASP A 156 -4.67 5.79 -15.80
CA ASP A 156 -5.11 6.95 -15.04
C ASP A 156 -6.65 6.98 -15.02
N TYR A 157 -7.20 7.33 -13.86
CA TYR A 157 -8.63 7.55 -13.68
C TYR A 157 -9.05 8.89 -14.30
N LEU A 158 -10.22 8.92 -14.95
CA LEU A 158 -10.81 10.13 -15.50
C LEU A 158 -11.99 10.62 -14.66
N GLU A 159 -13.09 9.88 -14.64
CA GLU A 159 -14.35 10.36 -14.06
C GLU A 159 -15.27 9.20 -13.63
N PHE A 160 -16.11 9.46 -12.64
CA PHE A 160 -17.24 8.63 -12.25
C PHE A 160 -18.48 9.19 -12.94
N VAL A 161 -19.23 8.32 -13.60
CA VAL A 161 -20.40 8.69 -14.37
C VAL A 161 -21.59 7.90 -13.86
N VAL A 162 -22.70 8.58 -13.61
CA VAL A 162 -23.94 7.92 -13.20
C VAL A 162 -24.50 7.14 -14.39
N ALA A 163 -24.75 5.85 -14.20
CA ALA A 163 -25.35 4.98 -15.21
C ALA A 163 -26.86 4.93 -14.99
N GLU A 164 -27.61 5.77 -15.70
CA GLU A 164 -29.09 5.78 -15.63
C GLU A 164 -29.72 4.52 -16.27
N ASN A 165 -29.02 3.93 -17.25
CA ASN A 165 -29.49 2.77 -17.99
C ASN A 165 -28.41 1.69 -18.06
N LEU A 166 -28.67 0.58 -17.38
CA LEU A 166 -27.77 -0.57 -17.18
C LEU A 166 -27.80 -1.60 -18.30
N THR A 167 -28.51 -1.30 -19.39
CA THR A 167 -28.42 -2.10 -20.60
C THR A 167 -27.08 -1.82 -21.29
N GLY A 168 -26.53 -2.82 -21.99
CA GLY A 168 -25.27 -2.64 -22.72
C GLY A 168 -25.30 -1.50 -23.75
N GLU A 169 -26.47 -1.18 -24.30
CA GLU A 169 -26.66 -0.03 -25.18
C GLU A 169 -26.64 1.31 -24.42
N GLY A 170 -27.30 1.37 -23.26
CA GLY A 170 -27.30 2.56 -22.40
C GLY A 170 -25.89 2.92 -21.95
N LEU A 171 -25.18 1.94 -21.37
CA LEU A 171 -23.78 2.06 -20.98
C LEU A 171 -22.90 2.45 -22.17
N SER A 172 -23.18 1.92 -23.36
CA SER A 172 -22.43 2.25 -24.56
C SER A 172 -22.56 3.68 -24.99
N LYS A 173 -23.79 4.18 -25.01
CA LYS A 173 -24.05 5.58 -25.30
C LYS A 173 -23.34 6.48 -24.31
N THR A 174 -23.40 6.17 -23.02
CA THR A 174 -22.74 6.94 -21.96
C THR A 174 -21.23 6.98 -22.15
N ILE A 175 -20.56 5.84 -22.32
CA ILE A 175 -19.09 5.79 -22.53
C ILE A 175 -18.69 6.61 -23.75
N MET A 176 -19.43 6.48 -24.86
CA MET A 176 -19.12 7.20 -26.09
C MET A 176 -19.28 8.71 -25.96
N GLN A 177 -20.31 9.17 -25.26
CA GLN A 177 -20.49 10.59 -24.94
C GLN A 177 -19.34 11.12 -24.08
N GLN A 178 -18.81 10.33 -23.16
CA GLN A 178 -17.67 10.75 -22.32
C GLN A 178 -16.38 10.86 -23.13
N ILE A 179 -16.11 9.91 -24.03
CA ILE A 179 -14.95 9.99 -24.95
C ILE A 179 -15.01 11.26 -25.79
N GLU A 180 -16.19 11.60 -26.31
CA GLU A 180 -16.43 12.84 -27.06
C GLU A 180 -16.26 14.09 -26.18
N LYS A 181 -16.78 14.08 -24.94
CA LYS A 181 -16.62 15.16 -23.95
C LYS A 181 -15.14 15.45 -23.67
N PHE A 182 -14.30 14.42 -23.58
CA PHE A 182 -12.85 14.58 -23.41
C PHE A 182 -12.11 14.99 -24.69
N GLY A 183 -12.81 15.07 -25.83
CA GLY A 183 -12.23 15.39 -27.13
C GLY A 183 -11.23 14.32 -27.59
N LEU A 184 -11.47 13.06 -27.23
CA LEU A 184 -10.67 11.93 -27.67
C LEU A 184 -11.30 11.33 -28.93
N GLU A 185 -10.47 11.06 -29.93
CA GLU A 185 -10.95 10.51 -31.19
C GLU A 185 -11.17 9.00 -31.08
N LYS A 186 -12.40 8.57 -31.35
CA LYS A 186 -12.82 7.15 -31.28
C LYS A 186 -11.95 6.23 -32.14
N GLN A 187 -11.40 6.72 -33.24
CA GLN A 187 -10.54 5.95 -34.15
C GLN A 187 -9.21 5.48 -33.53
N TYR A 188 -8.81 6.08 -32.41
CA TYR A 188 -7.60 5.69 -31.70
C TYR A 188 -7.88 4.85 -30.44
N LEU A 189 -9.14 4.49 -30.20
CA LEU A 189 -9.50 3.52 -29.19
C LEU A 189 -9.14 2.11 -29.70
N VAL A 190 -8.08 1.53 -29.13
CA VAL A 190 -7.53 0.23 -29.58
C VAL A 190 -7.87 -0.93 -28.66
N GLY A 191 -8.42 -0.66 -27.49
CA GLY A 191 -8.84 -1.72 -26.60
C GLY A 191 -9.81 -1.27 -25.54
N GLN A 192 -10.54 -2.25 -25.02
CA GLN A 192 -11.61 -2.03 -24.07
C GLN A 192 -11.55 -3.09 -23.00
N GLY A 193 -11.71 -2.66 -21.75
CA GLY A 193 -11.77 -3.53 -20.60
C GLY A 193 -13.03 -3.32 -19.78
N TYR A 194 -13.70 -4.42 -19.44
CA TYR A 194 -14.91 -4.44 -18.63
C TYR A 194 -14.86 -5.58 -17.61
N ASP A 195 -15.64 -5.43 -16.54
CA ASP A 195 -15.98 -6.56 -15.70
C ASP A 195 -16.80 -7.60 -16.50
N GLY A 196 -16.89 -8.82 -15.98
CA GLY A 196 -17.59 -9.91 -16.68
C GLY A 196 -19.11 -9.78 -16.70
N ALA A 197 -19.69 -8.60 -16.42
CA ALA A 197 -21.13 -8.41 -16.41
C ALA A 197 -21.73 -8.56 -17.81
N ALA A 198 -22.93 -9.14 -17.89
CA ALA A 198 -23.58 -9.44 -19.16
C ALA A 198 -23.95 -8.18 -19.96
N ALA A 199 -24.18 -7.04 -19.30
CA ALA A 199 -24.44 -5.77 -19.97
C ALA A 199 -23.20 -5.23 -20.70
N MET A 200 -22.00 -5.49 -20.18
CA MET A 200 -20.75 -4.98 -20.73
C MET A 200 -20.05 -5.97 -21.67
N SER A 201 -20.01 -7.25 -21.27
CA SER A 201 -19.31 -8.33 -21.97
C SER A 201 -20.24 -9.32 -22.70
N GLY A 202 -21.56 -9.09 -22.68
CA GLY A 202 -22.55 -10.02 -23.21
C GLY A 202 -22.39 -10.33 -24.70
N GLN A 203 -22.48 -11.62 -25.04
CA GLN A 203 -22.24 -12.19 -26.37
C GLN A 203 -23.23 -11.76 -27.47
N PHE A 204 -24.35 -11.11 -27.12
CA PHE A 204 -25.39 -10.73 -28.09
C PHE A 204 -25.79 -9.25 -28.05
N LYS A 205 -25.69 -8.59 -26.89
CA LYS A 205 -26.09 -7.17 -26.68
C LYS A 205 -25.14 -6.40 -25.76
N GLY A 206 -23.94 -6.93 -25.50
CA GLY A 206 -22.95 -6.26 -24.66
C GLY A 206 -22.31 -5.07 -25.36
N PHE A 207 -21.84 -4.08 -24.59
CA PHE A 207 -21.10 -2.91 -25.08
C PHE A 207 -20.06 -3.30 -26.14
N ALA A 208 -19.24 -4.31 -25.83
CA ALA A 208 -18.12 -4.73 -26.66
C ALA A 208 -18.54 -5.09 -28.10
N ILE A 209 -19.68 -5.76 -28.23
CA ILE A 209 -20.23 -6.21 -29.51
C ILE A 209 -20.93 -5.07 -30.23
N LEU A 210 -21.67 -4.22 -29.51
CA LEU A 210 -22.31 -3.05 -30.09
C LEU A 210 -21.28 -2.05 -30.65
N TYR A 211 -20.14 -1.88 -29.98
CA TYR A 211 -19.06 -1.04 -30.47
C TYR A 211 -18.36 -1.69 -31.67
N ALA A 212 -17.95 -2.96 -31.57
CA ALA A 212 -17.25 -3.66 -32.65
C ALA A 212 -18.10 -3.78 -33.93
N GLY A 213 -19.43 -3.96 -33.78
CA GLY A 213 -20.35 -4.07 -34.92
C GLY A 213 -20.72 -2.73 -35.56
N ARG A 214 -20.76 -1.62 -34.81
CA ARG A 214 -21.09 -0.28 -35.35
C ARG A 214 -19.88 0.44 -35.95
N TYR A 215 -18.68 0.14 -35.47
CA TYR A 215 -17.46 0.81 -35.92
C TYR A 215 -16.45 -0.25 -36.35
N ASN A 216 -16.39 -0.54 -37.65
CA ASN A 216 -15.46 -1.49 -38.31
C ASN A 216 -13.99 -1.17 -37.98
N PHE A 217 -13.51 -1.58 -36.80
CA PHE A 217 -12.13 -1.39 -36.37
C PHE A 217 -11.40 -2.74 -36.34
N PRO A 218 -10.45 -3.00 -37.26
CA PRO A 218 -9.79 -4.31 -37.39
C PRO A 218 -8.84 -4.66 -36.24
N ASN A 219 -8.60 -3.75 -35.28
CA ASN A 219 -7.61 -3.90 -34.20
C ASN A 219 -8.18 -3.60 -32.81
N ASN A 220 -9.43 -3.98 -32.55
CA ASN A 220 -10.05 -3.75 -31.24
C ASN A 220 -9.78 -4.95 -30.32
N TYR A 221 -8.90 -4.78 -29.33
CA TYR A 221 -8.56 -5.85 -28.39
C TYR A 221 -9.46 -5.78 -27.15
N PHE A 222 -10.18 -6.87 -26.89
CA PHE A 222 -11.01 -7.03 -25.69
C PHE A 222 -10.17 -7.63 -24.56
N PHE A 223 -10.15 -6.98 -23.40
CA PHE A 223 -9.51 -7.51 -22.20
C PHE A 223 -10.55 -7.61 -21.08
N ARG A 224 -10.64 -8.76 -20.41
CA ARG A 224 -11.51 -8.89 -19.24
C ARG A 224 -10.81 -8.24 -18.04
N ILE A 225 -11.45 -7.26 -17.42
CA ILE A 225 -11.02 -6.71 -16.13
C ILE A 225 -11.50 -7.71 -15.07
N GLU A 226 -10.58 -8.31 -14.31
CA GLU A 226 -10.96 -8.89 -13.03
C GLU A 226 -11.22 -7.73 -12.07
N SER A 227 -12.50 -7.59 -11.66
CA SER A 227 -13.02 -6.46 -10.88
C SER A 227 -12.11 -6.12 -9.70
N ALA A 228 -11.50 -4.95 -9.73
CA ALA A 228 -10.58 -4.51 -8.69
C ALA A 228 -11.18 -3.41 -7.79
N LEU A 229 -12.39 -2.89 -8.10
CA LEU A 229 -12.97 -1.71 -7.44
C LEU A 229 -14.12 -2.03 -6.45
N ARG A 230 -14.02 -3.10 -5.66
CA ARG A 230 -15.02 -3.38 -4.58
C ARG A 230 -14.66 -2.88 -3.18
N LYS A 231 -13.64 -2.03 -3.03
CA LYS A 231 -13.35 -1.38 -1.75
C LYS A 231 -13.05 0.10 -1.98
N GLY A 232 -13.98 0.95 -1.57
CA GLY A 232 -13.78 2.39 -1.53
C GLY A 232 -12.46 2.71 -0.82
N GLY A 233 -11.57 3.38 -1.55
CA GLY A 233 -10.26 3.83 -1.06
C GLY A 233 -9.13 2.82 -1.21
N GLU A 234 -8.76 2.44 -2.44
CA GLU A 234 -7.38 2.10 -2.84
C GLU A 234 -7.34 1.77 -4.34
N LEU A 235 -6.51 2.49 -5.12
CA LEU A 235 -6.12 2.11 -6.48
C LEU A 235 -5.21 0.86 -6.39
N PRO A 236 -5.58 -0.30 -6.96
CA PRO A 236 -4.68 -1.42 -7.09
C PRO A 236 -3.93 -1.28 -8.41
N ALA A 237 -2.65 -0.93 -8.34
CA ALA A 237 -1.75 -1.18 -9.45
C ALA A 237 -1.64 -2.70 -9.66
N ARG A 238 -2.09 -3.23 -10.82
CA ARG A 238 -1.50 -4.39 -11.51
C ARG A 238 -2.29 -4.80 -12.77
N HIS A 239 -1.79 -4.36 -13.94
CA HIS A 239 -1.64 -5.20 -15.13
C HIS A 239 -0.43 -4.72 -15.98
N GLY A 240 0.78 -4.92 -15.44
CA GLY A 240 2.06 -4.54 -16.08
C GLY A 240 3.18 -5.58 -15.97
N ASN A 241 2.91 -6.81 -15.53
CA ASN A 241 3.98 -7.71 -15.08
C ASN A 241 4.74 -8.48 -16.17
N ASN A 242 4.42 -8.32 -17.45
CA ASN A 242 5.25 -8.87 -18.54
C ASN A 242 6.07 -7.83 -19.33
N ILE A 243 5.91 -6.54 -19.03
CA ILE A 243 6.74 -5.45 -19.60
C ILE A 243 7.79 -4.96 -18.59
N LEU A 244 7.56 -5.20 -17.28
CA LEU A 244 8.48 -4.83 -16.19
C LEU A 244 9.79 -5.63 -16.11
N LYS A 245 9.87 -6.83 -16.71
CA LYS A 245 11.13 -7.60 -16.73
C LYS A 245 12.17 -7.05 -17.70
N LYS A 246 11.76 -6.41 -18.81
CA LYS A 246 12.68 -5.71 -19.72
C LYS A 246 13.04 -4.29 -19.22
N ASN A 247 12.13 -3.64 -18.49
CA ASN A 247 12.38 -2.29 -17.93
C ASN A 247 13.18 -2.29 -16.61
N GLN A 248 13.35 -3.44 -15.94
CA GLN A 248 14.24 -3.56 -14.78
C GLN A 248 15.73 -3.46 -15.13
N GLN A 249 16.14 -3.89 -16.34
CA GLN A 249 17.52 -3.66 -16.80
C GLN A 249 17.80 -2.19 -17.14
N ILE A 250 16.77 -1.43 -17.54
CA ILE A 250 16.89 -0.01 -17.90
C ILE A 250 16.85 0.90 -16.65
N LYS A 251 16.12 0.52 -15.60
CA LYS A 251 16.11 1.27 -14.32
C LYS A 251 17.44 1.18 -13.56
N VAL A 252 18.15 0.05 -13.61
CA VAL A 252 19.46 -0.12 -12.95
C VAL A 252 20.54 0.76 -13.58
N ALA A 253 20.47 1.00 -14.89
CA ALA A 253 21.41 1.90 -15.59
C ALA A 253 21.17 3.39 -15.28
N ASN A 254 19.93 3.80 -14.99
CA ASN A 254 19.61 5.20 -14.66
C ASN A 254 19.78 5.54 -13.16
N GLU A 255 19.64 4.57 -12.25
CA GLU A 255 19.90 4.79 -10.82
C GLU A 255 21.39 5.05 -10.52
N GLN A 256 22.31 4.44 -11.29
CA GLN A 256 23.75 4.72 -11.16
C GLN A 256 24.11 6.16 -11.58
N ASN A 257 23.48 6.69 -12.64
CA ASN A 257 23.70 8.07 -13.09
C ASN A 257 23.09 9.11 -12.13
N VAL A 258 21.94 8.82 -11.53
CA VAL A 258 21.31 9.73 -10.54
C VAL A 258 22.06 9.74 -9.21
N LEU A 259 22.61 8.61 -8.76
CA LEU A 259 23.48 8.55 -7.59
C LEU A 259 24.78 9.33 -7.78
N GLN A 260 25.38 9.28 -8.98
CA GLN A 260 26.60 10.05 -9.29
C GLN A 260 26.35 11.56 -9.33
N VAL A 261 25.17 11.99 -9.82
CA VAL A 261 24.77 13.41 -9.82
C VAL A 261 24.44 13.89 -8.40
N LEU A 262 23.79 13.08 -7.57
CA LEU A 262 23.49 13.42 -6.17
C LEU A 262 24.74 13.47 -5.28
N GLU A 263 25.72 12.60 -5.53
CA GLU A 263 27.00 12.60 -4.81
C GLU A 263 27.83 13.87 -5.13
N ASN A 264 27.78 14.35 -6.37
CA ASN A 264 28.41 15.61 -6.79
C ASN A 264 27.70 16.85 -6.22
N VAL A 265 26.37 16.82 -6.04
CA VAL A 265 25.61 17.91 -5.38
C VAL A 265 25.83 17.93 -3.86
N GLN A 266 26.04 16.78 -3.22
CA GLN A 266 26.38 16.68 -1.79
C GLN A 266 27.82 17.13 -1.45
N LEU A 267 28.76 17.03 -2.39
CA LEU A 267 30.13 17.52 -2.19
C LEU A 267 30.20 19.07 -2.19
N ASN A 268 29.39 19.73 -3.04
CA ASN A 268 29.34 21.21 -3.11
C ASN A 268 28.65 21.88 -1.90
N SER A 269 27.78 21.16 -1.20
CA SER A 269 27.14 21.66 0.03
C SER A 269 28.00 21.48 1.28
N ARG A 270 28.91 20.50 1.31
CA ARG A 270 29.84 20.27 2.43
C ARG A 270 30.97 21.31 2.50
N SER A 271 31.48 21.77 1.37
CA SER A 271 32.50 22.84 1.29
C SER A 271 31.98 24.18 1.83
N SER A 272 30.70 24.49 1.58
CA SER A 272 30.03 25.70 2.07
C SER A 272 29.81 25.71 3.59
N ILE A 273 29.57 24.53 4.19
CA ILE A 273 29.33 24.38 5.64
C ILE A 273 30.65 24.41 6.44
N ILE A 274 31.77 23.96 5.86
CA ILE A 274 33.09 24.00 6.50
C ILE A 274 33.58 25.46 6.64
N ASN A 275 33.36 26.31 5.63
CA ASN A 275 33.73 27.73 5.69
C ASN A 275 32.94 28.52 6.74
N LEU A 276 31.66 28.21 6.93
CA LEU A 276 30.82 28.85 7.96
C LEU A 276 31.19 28.40 9.39
N LYS A 277 31.67 27.16 9.59
CA LYS A 277 32.18 26.71 10.89
C LYS A 277 33.52 27.35 11.25
N PHE A 278 34.41 27.52 10.28
CA PHE A 278 35.72 28.15 10.50
C PHE A 278 35.61 29.64 10.86
N GLN A 279 34.68 30.37 10.23
CA GLN A 279 34.38 31.76 10.62
C GLN A 279 33.78 31.87 12.03
N LYS A 280 32.96 30.89 12.45
CA LYS A 280 32.34 30.89 13.79
C LYS A 280 33.35 30.59 14.91
N GLU A 281 34.35 29.73 14.66
CA GLU A 281 35.43 29.43 15.64
C GLU A 281 36.41 30.60 15.80
N GLN A 282 36.71 31.34 14.73
CA GLN A 282 37.57 32.54 14.82
C GLN A 282 36.92 33.67 15.63
N ILE A 283 35.61 33.86 15.50
CA ILE A 283 34.85 34.85 16.28
C ILE A 283 34.78 34.47 17.78
N LEU A 284 34.73 33.16 18.09
CA LEU A 284 34.71 32.65 19.46
C LEU A 284 36.09 32.74 20.15
N ALA A 285 37.18 32.56 19.39
CA ALA A 285 38.55 32.72 19.90
C ALA A 285 38.90 34.19 20.21
N ALA A 286 38.36 35.13 19.43
CA ALA A 286 38.55 36.57 19.65
C ALA A 286 37.83 37.09 20.91
N THR A 287 36.78 36.41 21.38
CA THR A 287 36.01 36.79 22.58
C THR A 287 36.65 36.30 23.89
N GLN A 288 37.49 35.25 23.84
CA GLN A 288 38.13 34.65 25.02
C GLN A 288 39.47 35.30 25.43
N SER A 289 40.05 36.16 24.59
CA SER A 289 41.35 36.80 24.85
C SER A 289 41.28 38.07 25.71
N LYS A 290 40.08 38.55 26.07
CA LYS A 290 39.87 39.81 26.82
C LYS A 290 39.77 39.69 28.35
N THR A 291 40.01 38.53 28.95
CA THR A 291 39.98 38.35 30.42
C THR A 291 41.24 37.67 30.95
N LYS A 292 42.39 38.36 30.85
CA LYS A 292 43.58 38.05 31.67
C LYS A 292 43.60 38.93 32.91
N THR A 293 43.42 38.36 34.10
CA THR A 293 44.11 38.80 35.34
C THR A 293 43.83 37.85 36.51
N LYS A 294 44.84 37.08 36.93
CA LYS A 294 45.35 36.95 38.32
C LYS A 294 46.16 35.65 38.51
N LYS A 295 47.29 35.81 39.19
CA LYS A 295 48.30 34.80 39.58
C LYS A 295 47.75 33.78 40.60
N SER A 296 48.19 32.51 40.55
CA SER A 296 48.33 31.67 41.77
C SER A 296 49.08 30.35 41.55
N LYS A 297 49.66 29.86 42.65
CA LYS A 297 50.70 28.83 42.86
C LYS A 297 50.21 27.37 42.66
N LYS A 298 51.13 26.45 42.37
CA LYS A 298 50.94 24.98 42.37
C LYS A 298 50.53 24.48 43.77
N ILE A 299 49.38 23.81 43.86
CA ILE A 299 48.94 23.01 45.02
C ILE A 299 48.98 21.54 44.58
N LEU A 300 49.66 20.68 45.35
CA LEU A 300 49.61 19.23 45.18
C LEU A 300 48.23 18.72 45.62
N ASN A 301 47.36 18.43 44.66
CA ASN A 301 46.05 17.84 44.94
C ASN A 301 46.22 16.38 45.40
N LYS A 302 46.03 16.13 46.71
CA LYS A 302 45.75 14.77 47.22
C LYS A 302 44.46 14.29 46.57
N GLN A 303 44.50 13.13 45.89
CA GLN A 303 43.29 12.51 45.34
C GLN A 303 42.41 12.04 46.50
N PHE A 304 41.19 12.57 46.58
CA PHE A 304 40.20 12.14 47.55
C PHE A 304 39.65 10.75 47.15
N ALA A 305 39.46 9.87 48.15
CA ALA A 305 38.95 8.50 48.05
C ALA A 305 39.87 7.43 47.39
N VAL A 306 41.01 7.13 48.02
CA VAL A 306 41.79 5.92 47.69
C VAL A 306 41.14 4.70 48.36
N MET A 307 40.41 3.90 47.59
CA MET A 307 39.84 2.63 48.08
C MET A 307 40.82 1.46 47.94
N LYS A 308 40.69 0.46 48.82
CA LYS A 308 41.46 -0.80 48.76
C LYS A 308 41.10 -1.55 47.48
N LYS A 309 42.10 -1.99 46.71
CA LYS A 309 41.88 -2.69 45.42
C LYS A 309 41.24 -4.06 45.66
N THR A 310 40.02 -4.25 45.17
CA THR A 310 39.32 -5.55 45.11
C THR A 310 39.35 -6.12 43.69
N ILE A 311 39.21 -7.46 43.57
CA ILE A 311 39.17 -8.14 42.26
C ILE A 311 37.92 -7.68 41.50
N LYS A 312 38.11 -7.25 40.27
CA LYS A 312 37.00 -6.81 39.41
C LYS A 312 36.26 -8.05 38.86
N PRO A 313 34.93 -8.01 38.70
CA PRO A 313 34.14 -9.13 38.14
C PRO A 313 34.48 -9.46 36.67
N THR A 314 35.35 -8.66 36.05
CA THR A 314 35.86 -8.81 34.69
C THR A 314 37.27 -9.43 34.64
N ASP A 315 37.86 -9.78 35.79
CA ASP A 315 39.20 -10.38 35.92
C ASP A 315 39.24 -11.81 35.32
N THR A 316 40.32 -12.14 34.62
CA THR A 316 40.52 -13.43 33.92
C THR A 316 40.65 -14.63 34.85
N ARG A 317 40.93 -14.39 36.14
CA ARG A 317 41.06 -15.45 37.15
C ARG A 317 39.71 -15.97 37.67
N ILE A 318 38.60 -15.32 37.31
CA ILE A 318 37.24 -15.77 37.65
C ILE A 318 36.76 -16.78 36.59
N LYS A 319 36.12 -17.88 37.00
CA LYS A 319 35.52 -18.88 36.09
C LYS A 319 34.55 -18.21 35.11
N GLU A 320 34.59 -18.62 33.85
CA GLU A 320 33.91 -17.93 32.73
C GLU A 320 32.41 -17.74 32.95
N GLU A 321 31.73 -18.70 33.57
CA GLU A 321 30.28 -18.64 33.87
C GLU A 321 29.88 -17.48 34.79
N LYS A 322 30.79 -17.03 35.67
CA LYS A 322 30.54 -15.95 36.65
C LYS A 322 31.20 -14.63 36.25
N ARG A 323 31.93 -14.61 35.14
CA ARG A 323 32.67 -13.43 34.69
C ARG A 323 31.77 -12.53 33.85
N THR A 324 31.71 -11.25 34.18
CA THR A 324 30.99 -10.28 33.35
C THR A 324 31.82 -9.97 32.10
N ILE A 325 31.30 -10.32 30.92
CA ILE A 325 32.01 -10.13 29.65
C ILE A 325 31.92 -8.67 29.23
N ILE A 326 33.05 -7.96 29.22
CA ILE A 326 33.16 -6.67 28.52
C ILE A 326 33.19 -6.99 27.03
N LYS A 327 32.14 -6.62 26.28
CA LYS A 327 32.18 -6.65 24.80
C LYS A 327 33.24 -5.66 24.31
N LYS A 328 34.47 -6.11 24.08
CA LYS A 328 35.45 -5.35 23.29
C LYS A 328 34.87 -5.19 21.89
N LYS A 329 34.73 -3.93 21.42
CA LYS A 329 34.59 -3.66 19.99
C LYS A 329 35.89 -4.12 19.33
N ILE A 330 35.89 -5.33 18.80
CA ILE A 330 36.97 -5.79 17.92
C ILE A 330 36.73 -5.13 16.57
N ASN A 331 37.65 -4.23 16.20
CA ASN A 331 37.83 -3.76 14.83
C ASN A 331 38.59 -4.85 14.07
N GLU A 332 37.90 -5.86 13.56
CA GLU A 332 38.47 -6.80 12.59
C GLU A 332 37.45 -7.03 11.49
N ASN A 333 37.78 -6.52 10.31
CA ASN A 333 37.24 -6.79 8.97
C ASN A 333 35.73 -6.63 8.77
N LYS A 334 35.37 -5.81 7.77
CA LYS A 334 34.01 -5.67 7.21
C LYS A 334 33.50 -7.02 6.66
N THR A 335 33.15 -7.97 7.51
CA THR A 335 32.18 -9.00 7.15
C THR A 335 30.83 -8.30 7.13
N VAL A 336 30.25 -8.13 5.95
CA VAL A 336 28.88 -7.61 5.80
C VAL A 336 28.00 -8.39 6.77
N THR A 337 27.46 -7.71 7.78
CA THR A 337 26.42 -8.30 8.63
C THR A 337 25.19 -8.45 7.74
N VAL A 338 25.06 -9.59 7.06
CA VAL A 338 23.90 -9.88 6.21
C VAL A 338 22.71 -10.05 7.14
N ARG A 339 21.96 -8.97 7.33
CA ARG A 339 20.66 -9.02 8.00
C ARG A 339 19.71 -9.72 7.04
N GLN A 340 19.55 -11.04 7.19
CA GLN A 340 18.52 -11.79 6.46
C GLN A 340 17.15 -11.38 6.98
N VAL A 341 16.59 -10.34 6.38
CA VAL A 341 15.16 -10.01 6.53
C VAL A 341 14.43 -10.97 5.61
N ALA A 342 13.60 -11.85 6.18
CA ALA A 342 12.72 -12.71 5.39
C ALA A 342 11.83 -11.82 4.52
N GLN A 343 11.98 -11.92 3.20
CA GLN A 343 11.14 -11.17 2.27
C GLN A 343 9.70 -11.69 2.36
N THR A 344 8.74 -10.78 2.42
CA THR A 344 7.31 -11.12 2.35
C THR A 344 7.04 -11.80 1.00
N SER A 345 6.39 -12.97 1.04
CA SER A 345 6.07 -13.74 -0.17
C SER A 345 5.29 -12.88 -1.17
N SER A 346 5.70 -12.92 -2.44
CA SER A 346 5.05 -12.22 -3.56
C SER A 346 3.61 -12.67 -3.81
N ALA A 347 3.22 -13.81 -3.24
CA ALA A 347 1.85 -14.34 -3.25
C ALA A 347 0.87 -13.51 -2.43
N LEU A 348 1.36 -12.68 -1.50
CA LEU A 348 0.53 -11.88 -0.61
C LEU A 348 0.29 -10.50 -1.21
N PHE A 349 -0.97 -10.14 -1.40
CA PHE A 349 -1.42 -8.75 -1.49
C PHE A 349 -1.98 -8.36 -0.12
N PHE A 350 -1.21 -7.61 0.67
CA PHE A 350 -1.44 -7.41 2.12
C PHE A 350 -1.51 -8.73 2.92
N GLN A 351 -2.71 -9.20 3.25
CA GLN A 351 -2.96 -10.50 3.91
C GLN A 351 -3.66 -11.53 3.00
N PHE A 352 -4.08 -11.11 1.80
CA PHE A 352 -4.78 -11.96 0.84
C PHE A 352 -3.77 -12.68 -0.04
N ASN A 353 -4.01 -13.96 -0.27
CA ASN A 353 -3.09 -14.82 -0.99
C ASN A 353 -3.66 -15.16 -2.36
N THR A 354 -3.06 -14.58 -3.40
CA THR A 354 -3.52 -14.70 -4.79
C THR A 354 -3.08 -16.00 -5.47
N GLN A 355 -2.25 -16.82 -4.81
CA GLN A 355 -1.83 -18.14 -5.31
C GLN A 355 -2.79 -19.27 -4.94
N LEU A 356 -3.78 -19.00 -4.09
CA LEU A 356 -4.80 -19.98 -3.73
C LEU A 356 -5.91 -19.94 -4.78
N GLY A 357 -5.96 -20.97 -5.62
CA GLY A 357 -7.03 -21.17 -6.58
C GLY A 357 -7.31 -22.66 -6.79
N PRO A 358 -8.44 -23.02 -7.43
CA PRO A 358 -8.74 -24.39 -7.79
C PRO A 358 -7.68 -24.95 -8.78
N PRO A 359 -7.17 -26.19 -8.60
CA PRO A 359 -7.51 -27.13 -7.53
C PRO A 359 -6.86 -26.77 -6.19
N TYR A 360 -7.66 -26.71 -5.12
CA TYR A 360 -7.16 -26.35 -3.80
C TYR A 360 -6.31 -27.46 -3.19
N HIS A 361 -5.13 -27.09 -2.69
CA HIS A 361 -4.21 -27.99 -2.02
C HIS A 361 -4.39 -27.91 -0.50
N ILE A 362 -4.84 -29.01 0.12
CA ILE A 362 -5.23 -29.02 1.55
C ILE A 362 -4.29 -29.94 2.34
N LEU A 363 -3.52 -29.40 3.28
CA LEU A 363 -2.74 -30.20 4.23
C LEU A 363 -3.64 -30.69 5.36
N VAL A 364 -3.66 -32.00 5.60
CA VAL A 364 -4.58 -32.63 6.54
C VAL A 364 -3.86 -33.11 7.81
N ASP A 365 -4.39 -32.72 8.96
CA ASP A 365 -3.91 -33.08 10.30
C ASP A 365 -4.55 -34.38 10.86
N THR A 366 -3.88 -35.06 11.81
CA THR A 366 -4.34 -36.32 12.42
C THR A 366 -5.68 -36.15 13.13
N ASN A 367 -5.82 -35.06 13.90
CA ASN A 367 -7.04 -34.73 14.62
C ASN A 367 -8.22 -34.49 13.67
N PHE A 368 -7.98 -33.83 12.54
CA PHE A 368 -9.03 -33.54 11.57
C PHE A 368 -9.62 -34.82 10.97
N ILE A 369 -8.77 -35.78 10.60
CA ILE A 369 -9.19 -37.11 10.09
C ILE A 369 -9.97 -37.86 11.17
N SER A 370 -9.46 -37.85 12.40
CA SER A 370 -10.07 -38.52 13.54
C SER A 370 -11.48 -38.01 13.83
N PHE A 371 -11.68 -36.69 13.82
CA PHE A 371 -13.01 -36.09 13.97
C PHE A 371 -13.93 -36.35 12.77
N SER A 372 -13.39 -36.39 11.55
CA SER A 372 -14.17 -36.70 10.35
C SER A 372 -14.76 -38.11 10.40
N ILE A 373 -13.97 -39.08 10.87
CA ILE A 373 -14.42 -40.46 11.10
C ILE A 373 -15.48 -40.52 12.20
N LYS A 374 -15.24 -39.81 13.32
CA LYS A 374 -16.19 -39.73 14.43
C LYS A 374 -17.57 -39.22 13.98
N TYR A 375 -17.61 -38.28 13.05
CA TYR A 375 -18.85 -37.71 12.50
C TYR A 375 -19.33 -38.40 11.22
N LYS A 376 -18.69 -39.50 10.79
CA LYS A 376 -19.04 -40.28 9.58
C LYS A 376 -19.07 -39.41 8.30
N MET A 377 -18.07 -38.54 8.16
CA MET A 377 -17.92 -37.63 7.02
C MET A 377 -16.92 -38.19 6.01
N ASP A 378 -17.27 -38.25 4.72
CA ASP A 378 -16.28 -38.49 3.65
C ASP A 378 -15.40 -37.24 3.50
N VAL A 379 -14.09 -37.40 3.68
CA VAL A 379 -13.14 -36.30 3.78
C VAL A 379 -13.06 -35.53 2.46
N VAL A 380 -12.92 -36.24 1.33
CA VAL A 380 -12.69 -35.59 0.03
C VAL A 380 -13.97 -34.92 -0.46
N GLN A 381 -15.10 -35.60 -0.35
CA GLN A 381 -16.40 -35.06 -0.79
C GLN A 381 -16.77 -33.80 0.02
N ASN A 382 -16.69 -33.86 1.36
CA ASN A 382 -17.04 -32.71 2.19
C ASN A 382 -16.06 -31.54 2.03
N MET A 383 -14.80 -31.78 1.65
CA MET A 383 -13.88 -30.69 1.27
C MET A 383 -14.35 -29.99 0.00
N MET A 384 -14.76 -30.74 -1.02
CA MET A 384 -15.29 -30.19 -2.27
C MET A 384 -16.61 -29.45 -2.04
N ASP A 385 -17.51 -30.00 -1.22
CA ASP A 385 -18.78 -29.35 -0.86
C ASP A 385 -18.57 -28.06 -0.04
N CYS A 386 -17.51 -28.00 0.75
CA CYS A 386 -17.16 -26.80 1.52
C CYS A 386 -16.58 -25.68 0.66
N LEU A 387 -15.76 -26.02 -0.35
CA LEU A 387 -15.03 -25.05 -1.17
C LEU A 387 -15.65 -24.79 -2.54
N TYR A 388 -16.69 -25.55 -2.91
CA TYR A 388 -17.34 -25.55 -4.23
C TYR A 388 -16.34 -25.68 -5.39
N ALA A 389 -15.27 -26.43 -5.17
CA ALA A 389 -14.15 -26.55 -6.11
C ALA A 389 -13.39 -27.87 -5.93
N LYS A 390 -12.59 -28.23 -6.93
CA LYS A 390 -11.72 -29.43 -6.88
C LYS A 390 -10.69 -29.29 -5.77
N CYS A 391 -10.62 -30.28 -4.90
CA CYS A 391 -9.71 -30.31 -3.75
C CYS A 391 -8.75 -31.50 -3.85
N ILE A 392 -7.48 -31.27 -3.53
CA ILE A 392 -6.43 -32.29 -3.47
C ILE A 392 -5.91 -32.32 -2.03
N PRO A 393 -6.27 -33.34 -1.24
CA PRO A 393 -5.79 -33.47 0.11
C PRO A 393 -4.38 -34.07 0.12
N TYR A 394 -3.51 -33.46 0.90
CA TYR A 394 -2.14 -33.86 1.12
C TYR A 394 -1.92 -34.33 2.55
N VAL A 395 -1.15 -35.41 2.69
CA VAL A 395 -0.73 -35.93 3.99
C VAL A 395 0.78 -36.04 4.00
N THR A 396 1.39 -35.54 5.08
CA THR A 396 2.83 -35.58 5.28
C THR A 396 3.27 -36.89 5.94
N ASP A 397 4.51 -37.32 5.68
CA ASP A 397 5.06 -38.54 6.30
C ASP A 397 5.01 -38.53 7.83
N CYS A 398 5.18 -37.36 8.46
CA CYS A 398 5.09 -37.24 9.91
C CYS A 398 3.67 -37.54 10.44
N ILE A 399 2.63 -37.14 9.72
CA ILE A 399 1.22 -37.38 10.09
C ILE A 399 0.86 -38.86 9.89
N VAL A 400 1.36 -39.47 8.80
CA VAL A 400 1.23 -40.92 8.60
C VAL A 400 1.93 -41.67 9.74
N GLY A 401 3.15 -41.27 10.08
CA GLY A 401 3.91 -41.88 11.19
C GLY A 401 3.25 -41.67 12.56
N GLU A 402 2.58 -40.54 12.79
CA GLU A 402 1.80 -40.30 14.00
C GLU A 402 0.58 -41.21 14.09
N LEU A 403 -0.17 -41.37 12.99
CA LEU A 403 -1.30 -42.32 12.91
C LEU A 403 -0.87 -43.77 13.10
N GLU A 404 0.31 -44.16 12.58
CA GLU A 404 0.86 -45.51 12.77
C GLU A 404 1.28 -45.76 14.22
N LYS A 405 1.76 -44.74 14.95
CA LYS A 405 2.10 -44.82 16.38
C LYS A 405 0.87 -44.93 17.29
N LEU A 406 -0.26 -44.33 16.91
CA LEU A 406 -1.50 -44.34 17.72
C LEU A 406 -2.22 -45.71 17.76
N GLY A 407 -1.71 -46.71 17.02
CA GLY A 407 -2.07 -48.13 17.18
C GLY A 407 -3.41 -48.54 16.56
N GLN A 408 -3.98 -49.65 17.05
CA GLN A 408 -5.11 -50.33 16.39
C GLN A 408 -6.39 -49.49 16.30
N LYS A 409 -6.59 -48.53 17.22
CA LYS A 409 -7.78 -47.65 17.27
C LYS A 409 -7.92 -46.76 16.04
N TYR A 410 -6.81 -46.47 15.34
CA TYR A 410 -6.77 -45.58 14.18
C TYR A 410 -6.55 -46.31 12.85
N LYS A 411 -6.73 -47.64 12.80
CA LYS A 411 -6.65 -48.44 11.56
C LYS A 411 -7.57 -47.92 10.44
N ILE A 412 -8.76 -47.45 10.80
CA ILE A 412 -9.71 -46.87 9.84
C ILE A 412 -9.16 -45.56 9.29
N ALA A 413 -8.58 -44.70 10.13
CA ALA A 413 -7.95 -43.45 9.71
C ALA A 413 -6.76 -43.70 8.77
N LEU A 414 -5.94 -44.71 9.08
CA LEU A 414 -4.82 -45.09 8.23
C LEU A 414 -5.28 -45.59 6.86
N LYS A 415 -6.40 -46.31 6.79
CA LYS A 415 -6.99 -46.77 5.50
C LYS A 415 -7.51 -45.61 4.67
N ILE A 416 -8.12 -44.60 5.29
CA ILE A 416 -8.60 -43.38 4.62
C ILE A 416 -7.42 -42.57 4.07
N VAL A 417 -6.36 -42.39 4.85
CA VAL A 417 -5.16 -41.64 4.43
C VAL A 417 -4.38 -42.34 3.32
N LYS A 418 -4.43 -43.68 3.26
CA LYS A 418 -3.79 -44.48 2.20
C LYS A 418 -4.66 -44.60 0.93
N ASP A 419 -5.83 -43.97 0.88
CA ASP A 419 -6.67 -43.90 -0.32
C ASP A 419 -5.91 -43.12 -1.43
N PRO A 420 -5.91 -43.59 -2.70
CA PRO A 420 -5.25 -42.91 -3.82
C PRO A 420 -5.71 -41.47 -4.06
N ARG A 421 -6.86 -41.06 -3.52
CA ARG A 421 -7.32 -39.67 -3.55
C ARG A 421 -6.45 -38.72 -2.71
N PHE A 422 -5.70 -39.24 -1.74
CA PHE A 422 -4.74 -38.46 -0.94
C PHE A 422 -3.35 -38.50 -1.58
N GLN A 423 -2.73 -37.32 -1.68
CA GLN A 423 -1.35 -37.21 -2.14
C GLN A 423 -0.39 -37.17 -0.96
N ARG A 424 0.64 -38.01 -1.01
CA ARG A 424 1.63 -38.11 0.05
C ARG A 424 2.78 -37.15 -0.20
N ILE A 425 3.13 -36.36 0.82
CA ILE A 425 4.27 -35.43 0.77
C ILE A 425 5.40 -35.95 1.66
N GLN A 426 6.59 -36.05 1.09
CA GLN A 426 7.77 -36.47 1.83
C GLN A 426 8.32 -35.38 2.74
N CYS A 427 8.75 -35.80 3.93
CA CYS A 427 9.32 -34.93 4.95
C CYS A 427 10.83 -35.14 5.12
N MET A 428 11.61 -34.07 5.11
CA MET A 428 13.07 -34.10 5.29
C MET A 428 13.43 -33.50 6.66
N HIS A 429 13.07 -34.18 7.75
CA HIS A 429 13.43 -33.71 9.10
C HIS A 429 13.59 -34.89 10.09
N PRO A 430 14.65 -34.90 10.93
CA PRO A 430 14.86 -35.94 11.92
C PRO A 430 13.96 -35.70 13.14
N GLY A 431 13.02 -36.63 13.38
CA GLY A 431 12.19 -36.66 14.60
C GLY A 431 11.29 -35.44 14.80
N THR A 432 10.05 -35.49 14.33
CA THR A 432 9.16 -34.31 14.40
C THR A 432 7.76 -34.58 14.88
N TYR A 433 7.31 -33.64 15.70
CA TYR A 433 5.94 -33.29 15.98
C TYR A 433 5.28 -32.76 14.68
N ALA A 434 4.12 -33.30 14.28
CA ALA A 434 3.50 -32.99 12.99
C ALA A 434 3.16 -31.50 12.82
N ASP A 435 2.77 -30.83 13.90
CA ASP A 435 2.43 -29.41 13.92
C ASP A 435 3.57 -28.51 13.43
N ASP A 436 4.82 -28.82 13.81
CA ASP A 436 5.98 -28.02 13.43
C ASP A 436 6.28 -28.17 11.95
N CYS A 437 6.14 -29.38 11.41
CA CYS A 437 6.26 -29.65 9.99
C CYS A 437 5.22 -28.86 9.18
N LEU A 438 3.95 -28.91 9.61
CA LEU A 438 2.86 -28.19 8.94
C LEU A 438 3.11 -26.67 8.97
N VAL A 439 3.47 -26.12 10.12
CA VAL A 439 3.73 -24.68 10.28
C VAL A 439 4.91 -24.23 9.43
N GLN A 440 6.02 -24.95 9.43
CA GLN A 440 7.19 -24.62 8.61
C GLN A 440 6.87 -24.66 7.12
N ARG A 441 6.19 -25.73 6.67
CA ARG A 441 5.82 -25.91 5.25
C ARG A 441 4.91 -24.80 4.75
N VAL A 442 3.90 -24.44 5.53
CA VAL A 442 2.94 -23.38 5.21
C VAL A 442 3.56 -21.99 5.30
N THR A 443 4.55 -21.80 6.18
CA THR A 443 5.33 -20.55 6.26
C THR A 443 6.16 -20.35 5.00
N GLN A 444 6.80 -21.42 4.51
CA GLN A 444 7.63 -21.40 3.31
C GLN A 444 6.80 -21.29 2.03
N HIS A 445 5.74 -22.10 1.94
CA HIS A 445 4.85 -22.18 0.79
C HIS A 445 3.43 -21.88 1.22
N LYS A 446 2.95 -20.68 0.88
CA LYS A 446 1.61 -20.23 1.27
C LYS A 446 0.51 -20.80 0.37
N CYS A 447 0.78 -21.73 -0.53
CA CYS A 447 -0.21 -22.29 -1.45
C CYS A 447 -1.11 -23.39 -0.84
N TYR A 448 -1.08 -23.57 0.48
CA TYR A 448 -1.83 -24.62 1.17
C TYR A 448 -2.94 -24.06 2.07
N ILE A 449 -4.07 -24.77 2.10
CA ILE A 449 -5.09 -24.67 3.15
C ILE A 449 -4.73 -25.69 4.22
N VAL A 450 -4.84 -25.34 5.51
CA VAL A 450 -4.59 -26.30 6.59
C VAL A 450 -5.88 -26.78 7.21
N ALA A 451 -6.15 -28.08 7.14
CA ALA A 451 -7.30 -28.73 7.77
C ALA A 451 -6.91 -29.24 9.16
N THR A 452 -7.29 -28.53 10.21
CA THR A 452 -7.02 -28.91 11.61
C THR A 452 -8.16 -28.53 12.57
N CYS A 453 -8.44 -29.42 13.51
CA CYS A 453 -9.35 -29.17 14.61
C CYS A 453 -8.66 -28.71 15.89
N ASP A 454 -7.32 -28.78 15.96
CA ASP A 454 -6.57 -28.44 17.17
C ASP A 454 -6.52 -26.93 17.43
N ARG A 455 -6.71 -26.53 18.69
CA ARG A 455 -6.77 -25.12 19.09
C ARG A 455 -5.41 -24.45 19.02
N ASP A 456 -4.34 -25.15 19.39
CA ASP A 456 -3.00 -24.58 19.46
C ASP A 456 -2.37 -24.47 18.08
N LEU A 457 -2.49 -25.49 17.24
CA LEU A 457 -2.10 -25.42 15.83
C LEU A 457 -2.86 -24.30 15.09
N LYS A 458 -4.17 -24.15 15.32
CA LYS A 458 -4.96 -23.02 14.77
C LYS A 458 -4.42 -21.67 15.21
N ARG A 459 -4.06 -21.48 16.49
CA ARG A 459 -3.46 -20.22 16.97
C ARG A 459 -2.13 -19.93 16.29
N ARG A 460 -1.29 -20.95 16.03
CA ARG A 460 -0.01 -20.80 15.34
C ARG A 460 -0.21 -20.39 13.88
N ILE A 461 -1.11 -21.07 13.15
CA ILE A 461 -1.39 -20.77 11.75
C ILE A 461 -2.04 -19.40 11.59
N ARG A 462 -2.89 -18.97 12.53
CA ARG A 462 -3.48 -17.61 12.52
C ARG A 462 -2.44 -16.48 12.60
N LYS A 463 -1.22 -16.74 13.08
CA LYS A 463 -0.14 -15.74 13.06
C LYS A 463 0.48 -15.60 11.66
N ILE A 464 0.29 -16.58 10.78
CA ILE A 464 0.79 -16.57 9.41
C ILE A 464 -0.27 -15.92 8.51
N PRO A 465 0.01 -14.79 7.86
CA PRO A 465 -0.94 -14.15 6.95
C PRO A 465 -1.07 -14.93 5.64
N GLY A 466 -2.28 -14.98 5.10
CA GLY A 466 -2.60 -15.57 3.80
C GLY A 466 -2.82 -17.09 3.77
N VAL A 467 -3.01 -17.72 4.93
CA VAL A 467 -3.24 -19.17 5.05
C VAL A 467 -4.65 -19.43 5.58
N PRO A 468 -5.55 -20.03 4.77
CA PRO A 468 -6.86 -20.44 5.22
C PRO A 468 -6.80 -21.67 6.13
N ILE A 469 -7.77 -21.75 7.05
CA ILE A 469 -7.88 -22.84 8.01
C ILE A 469 -9.22 -23.53 7.83
N MET A 470 -9.21 -24.83 7.50
CA MET A 470 -10.40 -25.66 7.47
C MET A 470 -10.57 -26.41 8.79
N TYR A 471 -11.77 -26.39 9.36
CA TYR A 471 -12.08 -27.10 10.60
C TYR A 471 -13.53 -27.60 10.60
N ILE A 472 -13.80 -28.56 11.48
CA ILE A 472 -15.14 -29.15 11.60
C ILE A 472 -15.95 -28.37 12.63
N ALA A 473 -17.13 -27.89 12.22
CA ALA A 473 -18.11 -27.27 13.09
C ALA A 473 -19.51 -27.76 12.72
N GLN A 474 -20.35 -28.06 13.71
CA GLN A 474 -21.74 -28.50 13.48
C GLN A 474 -21.87 -29.67 12.47
N ARG A 475 -20.93 -30.64 12.51
CA ARG A 475 -20.85 -31.77 11.56
C ARG A 475 -20.69 -31.36 10.09
N ARG A 476 -20.18 -30.16 9.83
CA ARG A 476 -19.84 -29.66 8.50
C ARG A 476 -18.41 -29.13 8.49
N TYR A 477 -17.77 -29.16 7.33
CA TYR A 477 -16.50 -28.47 7.16
C TYR A 477 -16.77 -26.98 6.99
N THR A 478 -15.95 -26.19 7.67
CA THR A 478 -16.02 -24.74 7.68
C THR A 478 -14.62 -24.20 7.45
N ILE A 479 -14.53 -23.08 6.74
CA ILE A 479 -13.25 -22.46 6.43
C ILE A 479 -13.15 -21.05 7.01
N GLU A 480 -12.03 -20.76 7.65
CA GLU A 480 -11.63 -19.45 8.14
C GLU A 480 -10.65 -18.80 7.15
N ARG A 481 -10.70 -17.46 7.02
CA ARG A 481 -9.70 -16.65 6.28
C ARG A 481 -9.55 -16.99 4.80
N MET A 482 -10.64 -17.41 4.15
CA MET A 482 -10.69 -17.57 2.71
C MET A 482 -11.33 -16.32 2.07
N PRO A 483 -10.66 -15.65 1.11
CA PRO A 483 -11.17 -14.44 0.46
C PRO A 483 -12.53 -14.64 -0.25
N ASP A 484 -12.72 -15.81 -0.87
CA ASP A 484 -13.86 -16.10 -1.76
C ASP A 484 -14.93 -17.01 -1.13
N ALA A 485 -14.91 -17.22 0.19
CA ALA A 485 -15.86 -18.13 0.83
C ALA A 485 -17.26 -17.51 0.95
N TYR A 486 -18.16 -17.90 0.04
CA TYR A 486 -19.59 -17.54 0.02
C TYR A 486 -20.42 -18.09 1.21
N GLY A 487 -19.82 -18.82 2.16
CA GLY A 487 -20.56 -19.50 3.24
C GLY A 487 -19.91 -19.54 4.63
N ALA A 488 -18.82 -18.80 4.87
CA ALA A 488 -18.23 -18.73 6.20
C ALA A 488 -18.97 -17.70 7.08
N PRO A 489 -19.35 -18.02 8.34
CA PRO A 489 -19.89 -17.02 9.25
C PRO A 489 -18.84 -15.93 9.47
N LYS A 490 -19.11 -14.73 8.97
CA LYS A 490 -18.32 -13.54 9.29
C LYS A 490 -18.58 -13.21 10.75
N LYS A 491 -17.57 -13.43 11.60
CA LYS A 491 -17.54 -12.87 12.96
C LYS A 491 -16.98 -11.47 12.93
#